data_AF-D0KSN8-F1
#
_entry.id   AF-D0KSN8-F1
#
_cell.length_a   1.000
_cell.length_b   1.000
_cell.length_c   1.000
_cell.angle_alpha   90.00
_cell.angle_beta   90.00
_cell.angle_gamma   90.00
#
_symmetry.space_group_name_H-M   'P 1'
#
loop_
_entity.id
_entity.type
_entity.pdbx_description
1 polymer ?
#
loop_
_entity_poly.entity_id
_entity_poly.type
_entity_poly.pdbx_seq_one_letter_code
_entity_poly.pdbx_strand_id
1 'polypeptide(L)'
;MISTQIPSKSMIKRIDVFYTLGQGIVISADVQSRTRRDVTHYSRIVLDPLSLKVVKATCSCEAGSFGKKCWHLKVLEQLISSEEIKEKIEKARQEMMQIEEDIASWG
;
A
#
# COMPACT_ATOMS: atom_id res chain seq x y z
N MET A 1 -26.12 -23.13 10.54
CA MET A 1 -25.53 -22.62 9.28
C MET A 1 -25.59 -21.11 9.30
N ILE A 2 -24.52 -20.44 9.72
CA ILE A 2 -24.44 -18.97 9.63
C ILE A 2 -24.05 -18.67 8.18
N SER A 3 -25.03 -18.26 7.40
CA SER A 3 -24.83 -17.70 6.07
C SER A 3 -24.09 -16.38 6.23
N THR A 4 -22.76 -16.42 6.24
CA THR A 4 -21.94 -15.24 5.96
C THR A 4 -21.99 -15.01 4.47
N GLN A 5 -23.10 -14.44 3.99
CA GLN A 5 -23.07 -13.62 2.79
C GLN A 5 -22.01 -12.55 3.05
N ILE A 6 -20.81 -12.77 2.50
CA ILE A 6 -19.73 -11.78 2.45
C ILE A 6 -20.31 -10.65 1.63
N PRO A 7 -20.51 -9.44 2.20
CA PRO A 7 -21.06 -8.34 1.41
C PRO A 7 -20.08 -8.06 0.28
N SER A 8 -20.58 -8.18 -0.94
CA SER A 8 -19.94 -7.77 -2.18
C SER A 8 -19.79 -6.24 -2.22
N LYS A 9 -18.89 -5.68 -1.39
CA LYS A 9 -18.40 -4.28 -1.42
C LYS A 9 -17.00 -4.29 -0.80
N SER A 10 -15.98 -4.07 -1.62
CA SER A 10 -14.54 -4.11 -1.30
C SER A 10 -14.17 -3.95 0.19
N MET A 11 -13.37 -4.90 0.70
CA MET A 11 -12.74 -4.82 2.03
C MET A 11 -11.77 -3.65 2.13
N ILE A 12 -11.33 -3.12 1.00
CA ILE A 12 -10.51 -1.91 0.90
C ILE A 12 -11.45 -0.72 0.81
N LYS A 13 -11.41 0.16 1.82
CA LYS A 13 -12.24 1.37 1.86
C LYS A 13 -11.60 2.53 1.11
N ARG A 14 -10.28 2.59 1.12
CA ARG A 14 -9.50 3.63 0.47
C ARG A 14 -8.14 3.06 0.07
N ILE A 15 -7.63 3.48 -1.07
CA ILE A 15 -6.25 3.23 -1.50
C ILE A 15 -5.68 4.52 -2.10
N ASP A 16 -4.47 4.87 -1.68
CA ASP A 16 -3.74 6.03 -2.18
C ASP A 16 -2.32 5.58 -2.53
N VAL A 17 -1.79 6.10 -3.63
CA VAL A 17 -0.41 5.90 -4.09
C VAL A 17 0.23 7.27 -4.20
N PHE A 18 1.36 7.46 -3.53
CA PHE A 18 2.11 8.72 -3.54
C PHE A 18 3.59 8.41 -3.35
N TYR A 19 4.46 9.42 -3.45
CA TYR A 19 5.89 9.29 -3.18
C TYR A 19 6.35 10.30 -2.14
N THR A 20 7.47 9.99 -1.49
CA THR A 20 8.17 10.93 -0.61
C THR A 20 9.66 10.87 -0.90
N LEU A 21 10.27 12.05 -1.07
CA LEU A 21 11.72 12.19 -1.22
C LEU A 21 12.38 11.60 0.05
N GLY A 22 13.10 10.50 -0.12
CA GLY A 22 13.81 9.79 0.97
C GLY A 22 13.19 8.49 1.48
N GLN A 23 11.93 8.15 1.15
CA GLN A 23 11.37 6.80 1.44
C GLN A 23 11.02 6.01 0.18
N GLY A 24 10.69 6.70 -0.91
CA GLY A 24 10.22 6.06 -2.14
C GLY A 24 8.71 6.13 -2.32
N ILE A 25 8.16 5.15 -3.03
CA ILE A 25 6.74 5.10 -3.40
C ILE A 25 5.96 4.45 -2.27
N VAL A 26 4.99 5.16 -1.73
CA VAL A 26 4.15 4.72 -0.62
C VAL A 26 2.75 4.38 -1.15
N ILE A 27 2.31 3.18 -0.80
CA ILE A 27 0.97 2.67 -1.10
C ILE A 27 0.28 2.47 0.23
N SER A 28 -0.73 3.29 0.50
CA SER A 28 -1.53 3.20 1.72
C SER A 28 -2.95 2.75 1.42
N ALA A 29 -3.50 1.90 2.27
CA ALA A 29 -4.89 1.52 2.21
C ALA A 29 -5.52 1.37 3.59
N ASP A 30 -6.80 1.72 3.66
CA ASP A 30 -7.67 1.41 4.78
C ASP A 30 -8.38 0.09 4.50
N VAL A 31 -7.98 -0.95 5.23
CA VAL A 31 -8.52 -2.30 5.05
C VAL A 31 -9.42 -2.65 6.22
N GLN A 32 -10.67 -2.99 5.94
CA GLN A 32 -11.64 -3.42 6.94
C GLN A 32 -11.22 -4.75 7.56
N SER A 33 -11.37 -4.87 8.89
CA SER A 33 -11.09 -6.10 9.59
C SER A 33 -11.99 -7.22 9.11
N ARG A 34 -11.40 -8.40 8.91
CA ARG A 34 -12.14 -9.61 8.49
C ARG A 34 -13.14 -10.07 9.55
N THR A 35 -12.86 -9.82 10.83
CA THR A 35 -13.65 -10.35 11.96
C THR A 35 -14.57 -9.30 12.59
N ARG A 36 -14.28 -8.01 12.43
CA ARG A 36 -15.05 -6.92 13.03
C ARG A 36 -15.46 -5.92 11.95
N ARG A 37 -16.77 -5.73 11.77
CA ARG A 37 -17.31 -4.85 10.72
C ARG A 37 -17.00 -3.38 10.98
N ASP A 38 -16.93 -2.95 12.23
CA ASP A 38 -16.75 -1.53 12.57
C ASP A 38 -15.27 -1.14 12.76
N VAL A 39 -14.33 -2.00 12.38
CA VAL A 39 -12.90 -1.77 12.55
C VAL A 39 -12.22 -1.73 11.19
N THR A 40 -11.50 -0.65 10.93
CA THR A 40 -10.61 -0.48 9.77
C THR A 40 -9.18 -0.33 10.25
N HIS A 41 -8.26 -0.93 9.52
CA HIS A 41 -6.84 -0.87 9.81
C HIS A 41 -6.12 -0.14 8.69
N TYR A 42 -5.52 0.99 9.04
CA TYR A 42 -4.56 1.66 8.17
C TYR A 42 -3.35 0.76 7.95
N SER A 43 -3.00 0.56 6.70
CA SER A 43 -1.94 -0.32 6.24
C SER A 43 -1.16 0.37 5.12
N ARG A 44 0.16 0.25 5.13
CA ARG A 44 1.00 0.84 4.07
C ARG A 44 2.16 -0.07 3.69
N ILE A 45 2.53 -0.02 2.43
CA ILE A 45 3.71 -0.65 1.85
C ILE A 45 4.52 0.44 1.17
N VAL A 46 5.84 0.37 1.32
CA VAL A 46 6.79 1.26 0.66
C VAL A 46 7.58 0.44 -0.34
N LEU A 47 7.63 0.92 -1.57
CA LEU A 47 8.41 0.37 -2.67
C LEU A 47 9.65 1.23 -2.91
N ASP A 48 10.76 0.55 -3.14
CA ASP A 48 11.95 1.18 -3.68
C ASP A 48 11.66 1.66 -5.12
N PRO A 49 11.83 2.95 -5.44
CA PRO A 49 11.51 3.49 -6.76
C PRO A 49 12.35 2.88 -7.89
N LEU A 50 13.56 2.41 -7.59
CA LEU A 50 14.46 1.83 -8.58
C LEU A 50 14.10 0.36 -8.88
N SER A 51 14.01 -0.47 -7.84
CA SER A 51 13.78 -1.91 -7.98
C SER A 51 12.32 -2.35 -7.87
N LEU A 52 11.41 -1.45 -7.46
CA LEU A 52 10.00 -1.72 -7.17
C LEU A 52 9.76 -2.82 -6.12
N LYS A 53 10.79 -3.15 -5.35
CA LYS A 53 10.70 -4.13 -4.26
C LYS A 53 10.11 -3.49 -3.02
N VAL A 54 9.34 -4.28 -2.27
CA VAL A 54 8.84 -3.88 -0.95
C VAL A 54 10.02 -3.73 0.01
N VAL A 55 10.27 -2.51 0.47
CA VAL A 55 11.31 -2.20 1.47
C VAL A 55 10.75 -2.10 2.88
N LYS A 56 9.47 -1.74 3.02
CA LYS A 56 8.81 -1.59 4.31
C LYS A 56 7.33 -1.89 4.19
N ALA A 57 6.78 -2.60 5.17
CA ALA A 57 5.35 -2.84 5.29
C ALA A 57 4.94 -2.61 6.74
N THR A 58 3.87 -1.84 6.96
CA THR A 58 3.37 -1.56 8.32
C THR A 58 1.85 -1.57 8.32
N CYS A 59 1.25 -2.12 9.36
CA CYS A 59 -0.19 -2.10 9.57
C CYS A 59 -0.49 -1.78 11.03
N SER A 60 -1.54 -1.00 11.26
CA SER A 60 -2.08 -0.66 12.59
C SER A 60 -2.67 -1.87 13.33
N CYS A 61 -2.81 -3.04 12.68
CA CYS A 61 -3.10 -4.30 13.37
C CYS A 61 -1.92 -4.64 14.31
N GLU A 62 -2.20 -5.18 15.50
CA GLU A 62 -1.15 -5.66 16.42
C GLU A 62 -0.19 -6.63 15.71
N ALA A 63 -0.73 -7.56 14.93
CA ALA A 63 0.07 -8.51 14.16
C ALA A 63 1.08 -7.85 13.21
N GLY A 64 0.70 -6.75 12.55
CA GLY A 64 1.56 -6.03 11.62
C GLY A 64 2.57 -5.15 12.33
N SER A 65 2.21 -4.61 13.50
CA SER A 65 3.12 -3.89 14.38
C SER A 65 4.22 -4.79 14.95
N PHE A 66 3.93 -6.08 15.15
CA PHE A 66 4.89 -7.10 15.60
C PHE A 66 5.57 -7.89 14.47
N GLY A 67 5.46 -7.44 13.21
CA GLY A 67 6.10 -8.12 12.07
C GLY A 67 5.59 -9.55 11.80
N LYS A 68 4.41 -9.90 12.32
CA LYS A 68 3.76 -11.19 12.04
C LYS A 68 3.00 -11.11 10.71
N LYS A 69 2.61 -12.27 10.16
CA LYS A 69 1.79 -12.35 8.94
C LYS A 69 0.43 -11.68 9.16
N CYS A 70 0.29 -10.38 8.84
CA CYS A 70 -0.98 -9.65 8.91
C CYS A 70 -1.73 -9.75 7.57
N TRP A 71 -3.01 -10.09 7.63
CA TRP A 71 -3.84 -10.26 6.44
C TRP A 71 -4.00 -8.96 5.62
N HIS A 72 -4.10 -7.80 6.27
CA HIS A 72 -4.22 -6.51 5.59
C HIS A 72 -3.00 -6.19 4.71
N LEU A 73 -1.79 -6.56 5.15
CA LEU A 73 -0.57 -6.39 4.37
C LEU A 73 -0.55 -7.32 3.15
N LYS A 74 -0.99 -8.57 3.31
CA LYS A 74 -1.11 -9.51 2.17
C LYS A 74 -2.11 -9.03 1.13
N VAL A 75 -3.22 -8.43 1.57
CA VAL A 75 -4.19 -7.81 0.66
C VAL A 75 -3.52 -6.69 -0.14
N LEU A 76 -2.76 -5.82 0.51
CA LEU A 76 -1.98 -4.78 -0.16
C LEU A 76 -0.93 -5.33 -1.13
N GLU A 77 -0.19 -6.37 -0.77
CA GLU A 77 0.77 -7.04 -1.67
C GLU A 77 0.09 -7.59 -2.93
N GLN A 78 -1.11 -8.16 -2.79
CA GLN A 78 -1.90 -8.61 -3.93
C GLN A 78 -2.40 -7.44 -4.79
N LEU A 79 -2.78 -6.32 -4.17
CA LEU A 79 -3.22 -5.13 -4.88
C LEU A 79 -2.09 -4.47 -5.68
N ILE A 80 -0.85 -4.51 -5.19
CA ILE A 80 0.31 -4.04 -5.97
C ILE A 80 0.41 -4.77 -7.31
N SER A 81 -0.07 -6.02 -7.37
CA SER A 81 -0.05 -6.80 -8.60
C SER A 81 -1.18 -6.45 -9.58
N SER A 82 -2.16 -5.63 -9.17
CA SER A 82 -3.25 -5.20 -10.06
C SER A 82 -2.80 -4.15 -11.05
N GLU A 83 -3.34 -4.20 -12.27
CA GLU A 83 -2.91 -3.32 -13.36
C GLU A 83 -3.14 -1.83 -13.04
N GLU A 84 -4.29 -1.49 -12.46
CA GLU A 84 -4.64 -0.12 -12.08
C GLU A 84 -3.65 0.49 -11.07
N ILE A 85 -3.20 -0.31 -10.10
CA ILE A 85 -2.26 0.16 -9.08
C ILE A 85 -0.85 0.24 -9.64
N LYS A 86 -0.45 -0.68 -10.52
CA LYS A 86 0.84 -0.61 -11.23
C LYS A 86 0.98 0.66 -12.05
N GLU A 87 -0.05 1.06 -12.78
CA GLU A 87 -0.03 2.32 -13.55
C GLU A 87 0.19 3.53 -12.63
N LYS A 88 -0.50 3.57 -11.49
CA LYS A 88 -0.33 4.64 -10.49
C LYS A 88 1.07 4.62 -9.86
N ILE A 89 1.62 3.43 -9.60
CA ILE A 89 2.99 3.26 -9.09
C ILE A 89 3.99 3.79 -10.12
N GLU A 90 3.86 3.40 -11.38
CA GLU A 90 4.81 3.82 -12.42
C GLU A 90 4.74 5.33 -12.66
N LYS A 91 3.54 5.91 -12.64
CA LYS A 91 3.38 7.36 -12.72
C LYS A 91 4.09 8.06 -11.54
N ALA A 92 3.84 7.62 -10.31
CA ALA A 92 4.49 8.17 -9.12
C ALA A 92 6.02 8.00 -9.17
N ARG A 93 6.49 6.87 -9.73
CA ARG A 93 7.91 6.58 -9.93
C ARG A 93 8.56 7.56 -10.90
N GLN A 94 7.94 7.82 -12.05
CA GLN A 94 8.44 8.74 -13.06
C GLN A 94 8.47 10.18 -12.55
N GLU A 95 7.40 10.64 -11.90
CA GLU A 95 7.35 11.97 -11.29
C GLU A 95 8.46 12.15 -10.25
N MET A 96 8.68 11.13 -9.41
CA MET A 96 9.71 11.18 -8.39
C MET A 96 11.13 11.21 -8.99
N MET A 97 11.40 10.39 -10.02
CA MET A 97 12.70 10.39 -10.71
C MET A 97 12.97 11.72 -11.41
N GLN A 98 11.98 12.32 -12.06
CA GLN A 98 12.13 13.64 -12.69
C GLN A 98 12.51 14.72 -11.68
N ILE A 99 11.93 14.69 -10.48
CA ILE A 99 12.27 15.63 -9.41
C ILE A 99 13.69 15.39 -8.90
N GLU A 100 14.11 14.14 -8.73
CA GLU A 100 15.49 13.82 -8.31
C GLU A 100 16.52 14.25 -9.37
N GLU A 101 16.22 14.08 -10.66
CA GLU A 101 17.06 14.57 -11.76
C GLU A 101 17.15 16.10 -11.79
N ASP A 102 16.02 16.80 -11.61
CA ASP A 102 16.00 18.27 -11.53
C ASP A 102 16.84 18.77 -10.35
N ILE A 103 16.68 18.18 -9.16
CA ILE A 103 17.50 18.49 -7.97
C ILE A 103 18.99 18.24 -8.25
N ALA A 104 19.33 17.13 -8.89
CA ALA A 104 20.72 16.82 -9.23
C ALA A 104 21.32 17.82 -10.24
N SER A 105 20.49 18.39 -11.13
CA SER A 105 20.91 19.37 -12.14
C SER A 105 21.22 20.77 -11.57
N TRP A 106 20.79 21.06 -10.34
CA TRP A 106 21.08 22.33 -9.66
C TRP A 106 22.50 22.38 -9.05
N GLY A 107 23.25 21.28 -9.15
CA GLY A 107 24.64 21.12 -8.69
C GLY A 107 25.68 21.59 -9.69
#